data_AF-A0A1W9S890-F1
#
_entry.id   AF-A0A1W9S890-F1
#
_cell.length_a   1.000
_cell.length_b   1.000
_cell.length_c   1.000
_cell.angle_alpha   90.00
_cell.angle_beta   90.00
_cell.angle_gamma   90.00
#
_symmetry.space_group_name_H-M   'P 1'
#
loop_
_entity.id
_entity.type
_entity.pdbx_description
1 polymer ?
#
loop_
_entity_poly.entity_id
_entity_poly.type
_entity_poly.pdbx_seq_one_letter_code
_entity_poly.pdbx_strand_id
1 'polypeptide(L)'
;MILSQDQLNNIEKYSSLFFSYKEIAILMKLDVEIFIDFVTDNNTEIYKSYQRGKLISEAELREQIVKLAKMGSPAAQQEAFKLIDTQKIKEITNV
;
A
#
# COMPACT_ATOMS: atom_id res chain seq x y z
N MET A 1 -0.93 12.45 -17.47
CA MET A 1 -1.70 13.15 -16.43
C MET A 1 -0.73 13.74 -15.43
N ILE A 2 -0.91 15.00 -15.05
CA ILE A 2 -0.12 15.66 -14.00
C ILE A 2 -1.10 16.07 -12.93
N LEU A 3 -0.84 15.71 -11.68
CA LEU A 3 -1.70 16.04 -10.54
C LEU A 3 -1.00 17.03 -9.62
N SER A 4 -1.79 17.81 -8.89
CA SER A 4 -1.25 18.68 -7.84
C SER A 4 -0.74 17.86 -6.66
N GLN A 5 0.12 18.47 -5.83
CA GLN A 5 0.60 17.81 -4.61
C GLN A 5 -0.55 17.40 -3.69
N ASP A 6 -1.59 18.22 -3.57
CA ASP A 6 -2.78 17.88 -2.76
C ASP A 6 -3.55 16.68 -3.30
N GLN A 7 -3.63 16.54 -4.63
CA GLN A 7 -4.24 15.37 -5.26
C GLN A 7 -3.40 14.11 -5.03
N LEU A 8 -2.07 14.20 -5.14
CA LEU A 8 -1.15 13.11 -4.81
C LEU A 8 -1.28 12.69 -3.33
N ASN A 9 -1.39 13.66 -2.42
CA ASN A 9 -1.60 13.41 -0.99
C ASN A 9 -2.94 12.69 -0.74
N ASN A 10 -4.00 13.04 -1.49
CA ASN A 10 -5.29 12.36 -1.41
C ASN A 10 -5.21 10.92 -1.93
N ILE A 11 -4.47 10.66 -3.02
CA ILE A 11 -4.22 9.29 -3.50
C ILE A 11 -3.54 8.46 -2.41
N GLU A 12 -2.46 9.00 -1.82
CA GLU A 12 -1.73 8.35 -0.75
C GLU A 12 -2.66 8.03 0.43
N LYS A 13 -3.44 9.03 0.88
CA LYS A 13 -4.44 8.85 1.95
C LYS A 13 -5.50 7.79 1.63
N TYR A 14 -6.06 7.76 0.43
CA TYR A 14 -7.09 6.77 0.10
C TYR A 14 -6.49 5.37 -0.09
N SER A 15 -5.30 5.28 -0.68
CA SER A 15 -4.61 3.99 -0.82
C SER A 15 -4.19 3.39 0.52
N SER A 16 -3.88 4.22 1.53
CA SER A 16 -3.65 3.76 2.90
C SER A 16 -4.91 3.20 3.56
N LEU A 17 -6.09 3.60 3.09
CA LEU A 17 -7.37 3.03 3.52
C LEU A 17 -7.80 1.81 2.67
N PHE A 18 -6.85 1.22 1.92
CA PHE A 18 -7.04 0.04 1.08
C PHE A 18 -8.05 0.22 -0.09
N PHE A 19 -8.33 1.45 -0.50
CA PHE A 19 -9.12 1.69 -1.71
C PHE A 19 -8.36 1.23 -2.97
N SER A 20 -9.09 0.62 -3.90
CA SER A 20 -8.60 0.22 -5.21
C SER A 20 -8.40 1.42 -6.15
N TYR A 21 -7.65 1.22 -7.25
CA TYR A 21 -7.44 2.25 -8.27
C TYR A 21 -8.75 2.87 -8.76
N LYS A 22 -9.74 2.04 -9.05
CA LYS A 22 -11.05 2.46 -9.57
C LYS A 22 -11.81 3.29 -8.55
N GLU A 23 -11.81 2.88 -7.28
CA GLU A 23 -12.48 3.61 -6.20
C GLU A 23 -11.82 4.97 -5.97
N ILE A 24 -10.48 5.03 -5.99
CA ILE A 24 -9.75 6.30 -5.86
C ILE A 24 -10.06 7.24 -7.03
N ALA A 25 -10.05 6.74 -8.26
CA ALA A 25 -10.42 7.53 -9.44
C ALA A 25 -11.84 8.13 -9.29
N ILE A 26 -12.80 7.31 -8.84
CA ILE A 26 -14.18 7.77 -8.59
C ILE A 26 -14.23 8.81 -7.47
N LEU A 27 -13.58 8.57 -6.33
CA LEU A 27 -13.53 9.50 -5.19
C LEU A 27 -12.92 10.85 -5.59
N MET A 28 -11.90 10.83 -6.43
CA MET A 28 -11.20 12.02 -6.91
C MET A 28 -11.84 12.66 -8.15
N LYS A 29 -12.92 12.07 -8.67
CA LYS A 29 -13.60 12.50 -9.90
C LYS A 29 -12.66 12.58 -11.11
N LEU A 30 -11.78 11.59 -11.23
CA LEU A 30 -10.86 11.42 -12.35
C LEU A 30 -11.45 10.42 -13.36
N ASP A 31 -10.99 10.52 -14.60
CA ASP A 31 -11.26 9.47 -15.58
C ASP A 31 -10.59 8.16 -15.15
N VAL A 32 -11.37 7.08 -15.11
CA VAL A 32 -10.94 5.80 -14.53
C VAL A 32 -9.89 5.12 -15.41
N GLU A 33 -10.08 5.11 -16.73
CA GLU A 33 -9.18 4.43 -17.65
C GLU A 33 -7.83 5.15 -17.68
N ILE A 34 -7.85 6.47 -17.83
CA ILE A 34 -6.63 7.28 -17.79
C ILE A 34 -5.92 7.12 -16.44
N PHE A 35 -6.64 7.17 -15.31
CA PHE A 35 -6.01 7.02 -14.00
C PHE A 35 -5.31 5.67 -13.83
N ILE A 36 -5.93 4.59 -14.32
CA ILE A 36 -5.36 3.23 -14.25
C ILE A 36 -4.03 3.17 -15.02
N ASP A 37 -3.94 3.76 -16.20
CA ASP A 37 -2.68 3.79 -16.98
C ASP A 37 -1.55 4.46 -16.19
N PHE A 38 -1.83 5.57 -15.51
CA PHE A 38 -0.80 6.28 -14.74
C PHE A 38 -0.47 5.58 -13.41
N VAL A 39 -1.46 5.10 -12.66
CA VAL A 39 -1.23 4.48 -11.34
C VAL A 39 -0.57 3.10 -11.43
N THR A 40 -0.51 2.49 -12.61
CA THR A 40 0.18 1.22 -12.87
C THR A 40 1.58 1.38 -13.46
N ASP A 41 1.92 2.55 -14.01
CA ASP A 41 3.29 2.88 -14.46
C ASP A 41 4.17 3.32 -13.28
N ASN A 42 5.19 2.51 -12.98
CA ASN A 42 6.09 2.69 -11.84
C ASN A 42 6.96 3.97 -11.91
N ASN A 43 7.01 4.64 -13.06
CA ASN A 43 7.74 5.88 -13.25
C ASN A 43 6.94 7.11 -12.83
N THR A 44 5.63 6.98 -12.61
CA THR A 44 4.77 8.12 -12.31
C THR A 44 4.72 8.45 -10.82
N GLU A 45 4.54 9.72 -10.49
CA GLU A 45 4.29 10.14 -9.10
C GLU A 45 2.95 9.61 -8.57
N ILE A 46 1.98 9.36 -9.46
CA ILE A 46 0.68 8.75 -9.13
C ILE A 46 0.88 7.33 -8.58
N TYR A 47 1.68 6.51 -9.27
CA TYR A 47 2.06 5.18 -8.79
C TYR A 47 2.78 5.27 -7.45
N LYS A 48 3.78 6.15 -7.33
CA LYS A 48 4.57 6.28 -6.09
C LYS A 48 3.70 6.69 -4.90
N SER A 49 2.81 7.65 -5.06
CA SER A 49 1.84 8.06 -4.01
C SER A 49 0.92 6.92 -3.61
N TYR A 50 0.38 6.16 -4.58
CA TYR A 50 -0.46 5.01 -4.30
C TYR A 50 0.29 3.90 -3.55
N GLN A 51 1.48 3.54 -4.01
CA GLN A 51 2.29 2.51 -3.35
C GLN A 51 2.72 2.96 -1.96
N ARG A 52 3.08 4.24 -1.78
CA ARG A 52 3.44 4.78 -0.47
C ARG A 52 2.31 4.60 0.53
N GLY A 53 1.07 4.97 0.17
CA GLY A 53 -0.06 4.83 1.08
C GLY A 53 -0.32 3.37 1.47
N LYS A 54 -0.28 2.44 0.50
CA LYS A 54 -0.38 1.00 0.81
C LYS A 54 0.71 0.50 1.75
N LEU A 55 1.96 0.87 1.49
CA LEU A 55 3.11 0.45 2.30
C LEU A 55 3.07 1.04 3.70
N ILE A 56 2.56 2.25 3.87
CA ILE A 56 2.34 2.86 5.20
C ILE A 56 1.37 2.01 6.02
N SER A 57 0.20 1.68 5.48
CA SER A 57 -0.78 0.88 6.22
C SER A 57 -0.31 -0.54 6.48
N GLU A 58 0.42 -1.13 5.53
CA GLU A 58 1.06 -2.42 5.75
C GLU A 58 2.10 -2.35 6.87
N ALA A 59 2.91 -1.28 6.94
CA ALA A 59 3.87 -1.07 8.01
C ALA A 59 3.19 -0.91 9.38
N GLU A 60 2.14 -0.09 9.47
CA GLU A 60 1.36 0.11 10.70
C GLU A 60 0.76 -1.21 11.22
N LEU A 61 0.17 -2.01 10.32
CA LEU A 61 -0.38 -3.32 10.69
C LEU A 61 0.71 -4.29 11.16
N ARG A 62 1.83 -4.36 10.43
CA ARG A 62 2.97 -5.20 10.80
C ARG A 62 3.56 -4.80 12.15
N GLU A 63 3.65 -3.51 12.44
CA GLU A 63 4.10 -3.01 13.75
C GLU A 63 3.21 -3.54 14.88
N GLN A 64 1.89 -3.45 14.72
CA GLN A 64 0.93 -3.96 15.71
C GLN A 64 1.05 -5.47 15.90
N ILE A 65 1.15 -6.23 14.80
CA ILE A 65 1.33 -7.69 14.83
C ILE A 65 2.61 -8.06 15.59
N VAL A 66 3.74 -7.43 15.24
CA VAL A 66 5.04 -7.69 15.87
C VAL A 66 5.00 -7.33 17.36
N LYS A 67 4.37 -6.21 17.73
CA LYS A 67 4.20 -5.81 19.13
C LYS A 67 3.44 -6.87 19.92
N LEU A 68 2.29 -7.34 19.42
CA LEU A 68 1.49 -8.38 20.06
C LEU A 68 2.23 -9.73 20.13
N ALA A 69 2.98 -10.08 19.09
CA ALA A 69 3.78 -11.30 19.06
C ALA A 69 4.88 -11.29 20.14
N LYS A 70 5.55 -10.14 20.33
CA LYS A 70 6.57 -9.95 21.38
C LYS A 70 5.97 -10.00 22.79
N MET A 71 4.70 -9.62 22.94
CA MET A 71 3.95 -9.76 24.20
C MET A 71 3.47 -11.20 24.45
N GLY A 72 3.73 -12.13 23.53
CA GLY A 72 3.44 -13.56 23.72
C GLY A 72 2.09 -14.03 23.18
N SER A 73 1.37 -13.22 22.39
CA SER A 73 0.12 -13.67 21.76
C SER A 73 0.40 -14.77 20.72
N PRO A 74 -0.09 -16.01 20.89
CA PRO A 74 0.23 -17.10 19.97
C PRO A 74 -0.25 -16.86 18.54
N ALA A 75 -1.45 -16.27 18.39
CA ALA A 75 -2.00 -15.93 17.09
C ALA A 75 -1.15 -14.86 16.36
N ALA A 76 -0.67 -13.85 17.10
CA ALA A 76 0.19 -12.82 16.51
C ALA A 76 1.59 -13.36 16.18
N GLN A 77 2.13 -14.28 16.98
CA GLN A 77 3.40 -14.95 16.67
C GLN A 77 3.30 -15.77 15.38
N GLN A 78 2.21 -16.54 15.21
CA GLN A 78 1.96 -17.27 13.97
C GLN A 78 1.92 -16.33 12.77
N GLU A 79 1.25 -15.19 12.88
CA GLU A 79 1.17 -14.21 11.80
C GLU A 79 2.52 -13.53 11.53
N ALA A 80 3.29 -13.21 12.56
CA ALA A 80 4.64 -12.68 12.43
C ALA A 80 5.59 -13.65 11.70
N PHE A 81 5.48 -14.96 11.94
CA PHE A 81 6.26 -15.95 11.19
C PHE A 81 5.92 -15.94 9.70
N LYS A 82 4.63 -15.88 9.34
CA LYS A 82 4.22 -15.76 7.93
C LYS A 82 4.77 -14.50 7.25
N LEU A 83 4.80 -13.38 7.97
CA LEU A 83 5.38 -12.12 7.45
C LEU A 83 6.87 -12.28 7.16
N ILE A 84 7.63 -12.93 8.05
CA ILE A 84 9.06 -13.22 7.87
C ILE A 84 9.27 -14.13 6.65
N ASP A 85 8.48 -15.19 6.51
CA ASP A 85 8.61 -16.12 5.39
C ASP A 85 8.27 -15.44 4.05
N THR A 86 7.23 -14.62 4.02
CA THR A 86 6.85 -13.83 2.84
C THR A 86 7.95 -12.85 2.44
N GLN A 87 8.61 -12.21 3.42
CA GLN A 87 9.73 -11.31 3.14
C GLN A 87 10.91 -12.05 2.50
N LYS A 88 11.31 -13.19 3.06
CA LYS A 88 12.41 -14.00 2.50
C LYS A 88 12.11 -14.42 1.06
N ILE A 89 10.86 -14.79 0.77
CA ILE A 89 10.45 -15.14 -0.60
C ILE A 89 10.61 -13.94 -1.54
N LYS A 90 10.14 -12.75 -1.16
CA LYS A 90 10.27 -11.53 -1.96
C LYS A 90 11.73 -11.18 -2.28
N GLU A 91 12.61 -11.28 -1.28
CA GLU A 91 14.05 -11.05 -1.44
C GLU A 91 14.71 -12.04 -2.42
N ILE A 92 14.19 -13.27 -2.52
CA ILE A 92 14.67 -14.28 -3.47
C ILE A 92 14.13 -14.03 -4.88
N THR A 93 12.86 -13.61 -5.00
CA THR A 93 12.20 -13.46 -6.30
C THR A 93 12.53 -12.15 -7.03
N ASN A 94 13.21 -11.18 -6.39
CA ASN A 94 13.41 -9.82 -6.93
C ASN A 94 12.09 -9.16 -7.37
N VAL A 95 10.99 -9.46 -6.67
CA VAL A 95 9.65 -8.88 -6.87
C VAL A 95 9.22 -8.16 -5.61
#